data_AF-A0A1G2VM55-F1
#
_entry.id   AF-A0A1G2VM55-F1
#
_cell.length_a   1.000
_cell.length_b   1.000
_cell.length_c   1.000
_cell.angle_alpha   90.00
_cell.angle_beta   90.00
_cell.angle_gamma   90.00
#
_symmetry.space_group_name_H-M   'P 1'
#
loop_
_entity.id
_entity.type
_entity.pdbx_description
1 polymer ?
#
loop_
_entity_poly.entity_id
_entity_poly.type
_entity_poly.pdbx_seq_one_letter_code
_entity_poly.pdbx_strand_id
1 'polypeptide(L)'
;MTFVFLWFGIDKFINPEYWVNAWLPSWFQGILAGLGIENLNFIYINGISEIVIGLGFLFNLFIKLFAFLTILFLLFVIFSFGLNEVTVRDVGLIGAALALLFWNGRKKF
;
A
#
# COMPACT_ATOMS: atom_id res chain seq x y z
N MET A 1 9.30 -3.82 -6.31
CA MET A 1 8.14 -3.32 -5.53
C MET A 1 8.38 -1.93 -4.95
N THR A 2 9.59 -1.60 -4.48
CA THR A 2 9.97 -0.28 -3.93
C THR A 2 9.48 0.92 -4.76
N PHE A 3 9.81 0.97 -6.05
CA PHE A 3 9.45 2.11 -6.90
C PHE A 3 7.95 2.39 -6.92
N VAL A 4 7.13 1.34 -6.99
CA VAL A 4 5.68 1.45 -7.02
C VAL A 4 5.14 2.08 -5.73
N PHE A 5 5.60 1.57 -4.58
CA PHE A 5 5.20 2.09 -3.28
C PHE A 5 5.63 3.54 -3.06
N LEU A 6 6.86 3.89 -3.44
CA LEU A 6 7.34 5.28 -3.32
C LEU A 6 6.60 6.22 -4.27
N TRP A 7 6.34 5.79 -5.51
CA TRP A 7 5.59 6.58 -6.49
C TRP A 7 4.18 6.91 -5.97
N PHE A 8 3.40 5.90 -5.58
CA PHE A 8 2.03 6.11 -5.11
C PHE A 8 1.98 6.84 -3.77
N GLY A 9 2.92 6.55 -2.88
CA GLY A 9 3.00 7.20 -1.58
C GLY A 9 3.30 8.69 -1.71
N ILE A 10 4.26 9.07 -2.56
CA ILE A 10 4.61 10.48 -2.80
C ILE A 10 3.48 11.20 -3.56
N ASP A 11 2.89 10.55 -4.57
CA ASP A 11 1.82 11.17 -5.37
C ASP A 11 0.58 11.53 -4.52
N LYS A 12 0.29 10.80 -3.44
CA LYS A 12 -0.77 11.15 -2.48
C LYS A 12 -0.55 12.47 -1.75
N PHE A 13 0.69 12.96 -1.66
CA PHE A 13 0.99 14.29 -1.11
C PHE A 13 0.96 15.39 -2.17
N ILE A 14 1.24 15.04 -3.43
CA ILE A 14 1.25 15.99 -4.55
C ILE A 14 -0.18 16.24 -5.04
N ASN A 15 -0.99 15.19 -5.17
CA ASN A 15 -2.33 15.21 -5.75
C ASN A 15 -3.39 14.60 -4.80
N PRO A 16 -3.50 15.01 -3.52
CA PRO A 16 -4.35 14.35 -2.53
C PRO A 16 -5.84 14.33 -2.92
N GLU A 17 -6.35 15.40 -3.53
CA GLU A 17 -7.75 15.49 -3.95
C GLU A 17 -8.10 14.46 -5.02
N TYR A 18 -7.17 14.14 -5.92
CA TYR A 18 -7.39 13.08 -6.91
C TYR A 18 -7.63 11.73 -6.22
N TRP A 19 -6.85 11.42 -5.19
CA TRP A 19 -6.98 10.17 -4.43
C TRP A 19 -8.27 10.11 -3.61
N VAL A 20 -8.70 11.22 -3.02
CA VAL A 20 -10.01 11.28 -2.36
C VAL A 20 -11.15 11.06 -3.36
N ASN A 21 -11.12 11.74 -4.50
CA ASN A 21 -12.26 11.76 -5.42
C ASN A 21 -12.34 10.50 -6.30
N ALA A 22 -11.20 9.98 -6.76
CA ALA A 22 -11.17 8.82 -7.66
C ALA A 22 -11.03 7.48 -6.93
N TRP A 23 -10.40 7.49 -5.74
CA TRP A 23 -9.98 6.27 -5.05
C TRP A 23 -10.46 6.21 -3.59
N LEU A 24 -11.46 6.97 -3.16
CA LEU A 24 -12.04 6.77 -1.82
C LEU A 24 -13.53 6.42 -1.96
N PRO A 25 -13.91 5.14 -1.78
CA PRO A 25 -15.30 4.72 -1.94
C PRO A 25 -16.23 5.42 -0.95
N SER A 26 -17.42 5.81 -1.39
CA SER A 26 -18.40 6.54 -0.56
C SER A 26 -18.78 5.81 0.73
N TRP A 27 -18.89 4.48 0.68
CA TRP A 27 -19.14 3.66 1.88
C TRP A 27 -18.03 3.80 2.92
N PHE A 28 -16.78 3.90 2.48
CA PHE A 28 -15.63 4.04 3.36
C PHE A 28 -15.51 5.46 3.91
N GLN A 29 -15.85 6.48 3.10
CA GLN A 29 -15.98 7.86 3.58
C GLN A 29 -16.99 7.97 4.74
N GLY A 30 -18.11 7.24 4.67
CA GLY A 30 -19.07 7.18 5.77
C GLY A 30 -18.49 6.60 7.06
N ILE A 31 -17.64 5.57 6.95
CA ILE A 31 -16.91 4.99 8.10
C ILE A 31 -15.92 6.00 8.69
N LEU A 32 -15.12 6.65 7.84
CA LEU A 32 -14.16 7.67 8.27
C LEU A 32 -14.85 8.83 8.99
N ALA A 33 -15.97 9.32 8.44
CA ALA A 33 -16.78 10.36 9.07
C ALA A 33 -17.32 9.91 10.45
N GLY A 34 -17.78 8.66 10.57
CA GLY A 34 -18.21 8.07 11.85
C GLY A 34 -17.10 7.97 12.90
N LEU A 35 -15.84 7.87 12.46
CA LEU A 35 -14.65 7.88 13.32
C LEU A 35 -14.09 9.30 13.56
N GLY A 36 -14.69 10.34 12.97
CA GLY A 36 -14.19 11.72 13.04
C GLY A 36 -12.89 11.94 12.26
N ILE A 37 -12.58 11.07 11.30
CA ILE A 37 -11.38 11.15 10.46
C ILE A 37 -11.73 11.84 9.15
N GLU A 38 -11.01 12.92 8.84
CA GLU A 38 -11.12 13.59 7.55
C GLU A 38 -10.54 12.73 6.42
N ASN A 39 -11.22 12.71 5.26
CA ASN A 39 -10.80 11.95 4.08
C ASN A 39 -9.35 12.27 3.65
N LEU A 40 -8.95 13.54 3.67
CA LEU A 40 -7.59 13.97 3.34
C LEU A 40 -6.56 13.41 4.32
N ASN A 41 -6.86 13.41 5.63
CA ASN A 41 -5.98 12.84 6.65
C ASN A 41 -5.80 11.34 6.42
N PHE A 42 -6.85 10.62 6.05
CA PHE A 42 -6.73 9.20 5.69
C PHE A 42 -5.81 8.99 4.48
N ILE A 43 -5.94 9.80 3.41
CA ILE A 43 -5.07 9.71 2.24
C ILE A 43 -3.61 9.98 2.60
N TYR A 44 -3.32 10.96 3.45
CA TYR A 44 -1.95 11.20 3.92
C TYR A 44 -1.41 10.02 4.73
N ILE A 45 -2.18 9.47 5.67
CA ILE A 45 -1.78 8.28 6.45
C ILE A 45 -1.52 7.08 5.52
N ASN A 46 -2.35 6.92 4.49
CA ASN A 46 -2.16 5.87 3.49
C ASN A 46 -0.86 6.10 2.70
N GLY A 47 -0.59 7.32 2.25
CA GLY A 47 0.66 7.69 1.58
C GLY A 47 1.91 7.49 2.45
N ILE A 48 1.86 7.84 3.74
CA ILE A 48 2.95 7.55 4.70
C ILE A 48 3.20 6.04 4.75
N SER A 49 2.13 5.25 4.85
CA SER A 49 2.23 3.78 4.94
C SER A 49 2.93 3.20 3.71
N GLU A 50 2.59 3.66 2.51
CA GLU A 50 3.25 3.24 1.26
C GLU A 50 4.72 3.68 1.21
N ILE A 51 5.04 4.92 1.60
CA ILE A 51 6.44 5.39 1.66
C ILE A 51 7.24 4.53 2.63
N VAL A 52 6.71 4.27 3.83
CA VAL A 52 7.38 3.45 4.85
C VAL A 52 7.63 2.02 4.34
N ILE A 53 6.67 1.41 3.65
CA ILE A 53 6.86 0.10 3.00
C ILE A 53 7.93 0.18 1.92
N GLY A 54 7.86 1.19 1.05
CA GLY A 54 8.83 1.41 -0.02
C GLY A 54 10.26 1.56 0.51
N LEU A 55 10.45 2.40 1.53
CA LEU A 55 11.75 2.60 2.20
C LEU A 55 12.23 1.33 2.91
N GLY A 56 11.34 0.57 3.53
CA GLY A 56 11.65 -0.72 4.13
C GLY A 56 12.32 -1.67 3.12
N PHE A 57 11.76 -1.78 1.92
CA PHE A 57 12.37 -2.56 0.84
C PHE A 57 13.62 -1.91 0.25
N LEU A 58 13.66 -0.59 0.10
CA LEU A 58 14.82 0.13 -0.44
C LEU A 58 16.08 -0.11 0.39
N PHE A 59 15.95 -0.02 1.72
CA PHE A 59 17.07 -0.20 2.65
C PHE A 59 17.24 -1.65 3.12
N ASN A 60 16.48 -2.59 2.55
CA ASN A 60 16.53 -4.00 2.90
C ASN A 60 16.28 -4.27 4.41
N LEU A 61 15.49 -3.42 5.06
CA LEU A 61 15.17 -3.50 6.48
C LEU A 61 13.96 -4.41 6.69
N PHE A 62 14.02 -5.31 7.66
CA PHE A 62 12.90 -6.18 8.08
C PHE A 62 12.07 -6.76 6.90
N ILE A 63 12.75 -7.26 5.85
CA ILE A 63 12.12 -7.62 4.56
C ILE A 63 10.85 -8.47 4.74
N LYS A 64 10.88 -9.47 5.64
CA LYS A 64 9.73 -10.36 5.89
C LYS A 64 8.54 -9.61 6.48
N LEU A 65 8.79 -8.66 7.38
CA LEU A 65 7.74 -7.81 7.96
C LEU A 65 7.11 -6.94 6.88
N PHE A 66 7.91 -6.25 6.07
CA PHE A 66 7.39 -5.39 5.00
C PHE A 66 6.72 -6.19 3.87
N ALA A 67 7.20 -7.40 3.57
CA ALA A 67 6.53 -8.32 2.67
C ALA A 67 5.14 -8.72 3.20
N PHE A 68 5.03 -9.06 4.48
CA PHE A 68 3.74 -9.35 5.10
C PHE A 68 2.81 -8.14 5.08
N LEU A 69 3.30 -6.95 5.46
CA LEU A 69 2.52 -5.71 5.41
C LEU A 69 2.07 -5.37 3.99
N THR A 70 2.92 -5.60 2.99
CA THR A 70 2.59 -5.42 1.56
C THR A 70 1.43 -6.30 1.15
N ILE A 71 1.43 -7.57 1.55
CA ILE A 71 0.34 -8.50 1.22
C ILE A 71 -0.97 -8.00 1.84
N LEU A 72 -0.97 -7.66 3.13
CA LEU A 72 -2.17 -7.15 3.80
C LEU A 72 -2.67 -5.85 3.17
N PHE A 73 -1.77 -4.91 2.90
CA PHE A 73 -2.08 -3.63 2.30
C PHE A 73 -2.73 -3.80 0.92
N LEU A 74 -2.13 -4.59 0.04
CA LEU A 74 -2.64 -4.78 -1.32
C LEU A 74 -3.92 -5.61 -1.35
N LEU A 75 -4.09 -6.58 -0.45
CA LEU A 75 -5.38 -7.27 -0.31
C LEU A 75 -6.48 -6.29 0.08
N PHE A 76 -6.23 -5.42 1.07
CA PHE A 76 -7.19 -4.39 1.47
C PHE A 76 -7.56 -3.46 0.30
N VAL A 77 -6.58 -3.05 -0.51
CA VAL A 77 -6.82 -2.24 -1.72
C VAL A 77 -7.70 -3.01 -2.71
N ILE A 78 -7.37 -4.25 -3.05
CA ILE A 78 -8.15 -5.07 -4.00
C ILE A 78 -9.60 -5.28 -3.51
N PHE A 79 -9.79 -5.56 -2.21
CA PHE A 79 -11.13 -5.69 -1.64
C PHE A 79 -11.93 -4.39 -1.66
N SER A 80 -11.26 -3.24 -1.56
CA SER A 80 -11.92 -1.93 -1.51
C SER A 80 -12.34 -1.42 -2.89
N PHE A 81 -11.55 -1.68 -3.94
CA PHE A 81 -11.78 -1.17 -5.30
C PHE A 81 -12.29 -2.20 -6.30
N GLY A 82 -12.25 -3.49 -5.95
CA GLY A 82 -12.58 -4.57 -6.87
C GLY A 82 -11.49 -4.82 -7.92
N LEU A 83 -11.85 -5.56 -8.97
CA LEU A 83 -10.95 -5.91 -10.08
C LEU A 83 -10.97 -4.81 -11.14
N ASN A 84 -9.82 -4.16 -11.34
CA ASN A 84 -9.58 -3.15 -12.35
C ASN A 84 -8.18 -3.33 -12.99
N GLU A 85 -7.79 -2.40 -13.87
CA GLU A 85 -6.48 -2.42 -14.54
C GLU A 85 -5.30 -2.42 -13.55
N VAL A 86 -5.50 -1.78 -12.39
CA VAL A 86 -4.51 -1.66 -11.32
C VAL A 86 -4.34 -2.98 -10.54
N THR A 87 -5.38 -3.81 -10.48
CA THR A 87 -5.33 -5.09 -9.78
C THR A 87 -4.28 -6.05 -10.34
N VAL A 88 -4.01 -6.01 -11.66
CA VAL A 88 -2.98 -6.86 -12.28
C VAL A 88 -1.59 -6.57 -11.69
N ARG A 89 -1.28 -5.28 -11.51
CA ARG A 89 -0.05 -4.84 -10.84
C ARG A 89 -0.03 -5.32 -9.40
N ASP A 90 -1.12 -5.15 -8.67
CA ASP A 90 -1.19 -5.47 -7.25
C ASP A 90 -1.03 -6.97 -6.99
N VAL A 91 -1.62 -7.83 -7.83
CA VAL A 91 -1.40 -9.28 -7.80
C VAL A 91 0.08 -9.62 -8.06
N GLY A 92 0.73 -8.95 -9.02
CA GLY A 92 2.17 -9.12 -9.27
C GLY A 92 3.03 -8.74 -8.07
N LEU A 93 2.70 -7.65 -7.38
CA LEU A 93 3.40 -7.22 -6.17
C LEU A 93 3.16 -8.16 -4.99
N ILE A 94 1.94 -8.68 -4.83
CA ILE A 94 1.63 -9.72 -3.84
C ILE A 94 2.46 -10.97 -4.12
N GLY A 95 2.56 -11.41 -5.38
CA GLY A 95 3.42 -12.54 -5.76
C GLY A 95 4.88 -12.31 -5.40
N ALA A 96 5.41 -11.12 -5.67
CA ALA A 96 6.78 -10.75 -5.28
C ALA A 96 6.96 -10.69 -3.75
N ALA A 97 5.97 -10.20 -3.01
CA ALA A 97 6.00 -10.16 -1.55
C ALA A 97 5.91 -11.57 -0.95
N LEU A 98 5.06 -12.45 -1.48
CA LEU A 98 4.98 -13.87 -1.09
C LEU A 98 6.33 -14.56 -1.34
N ALA A 99 6.96 -14.30 -2.49
CA ALA A 99 8.28 -14.82 -2.79
C ALA A 99 9.29 -14.38 -1.71
N LEU A 100 9.35 -13.10 -1.35
CA LEU A 100 10.25 -12.60 -0.29
C LEU A 100 9.91 -13.15 1.11
N LEU A 101 8.63 -13.35 1.40
CA LEU A 101 8.17 -13.86 2.70
C LEU A 101 8.62 -15.32 2.91
N PHE A 102 8.45 -16.14 1.89
CA PHE A 102 8.83 -17.57 1.90
C PHE A 102 10.27 -17.82 1.44
N TRP A 103 10.98 -16.78 0.98
CA TRP A 103 12.39 -16.89 0.61
C TRP A 103 13.22 -17.19 1.85
N ASN A 104 13.66 -18.44 1.96
CA ASN A 104 14.60 -18.91 2.97
C ASN A 104 16.06 -18.61 2.55
N GLY A 105 16.32 -17.37 2.15
CA GLY A 105 17.67 -16.90 1.83
C GLY A 105 18.61 -17.20 3.00
N ARG A 106 19.57 -18.10 2.75
CA ARG A 106 20.55 -18.57 3.75
C ARG A 106 21.12 -17.37 4.50
N LYS A 107 21.01 -17.38 5.84
CA LYS A 107 21.88 -16.58 6.69
C LYS A 107 23.31 -16.98 6.31
N LYS A 108 24.04 -16.11 5.60
CA LYS A 108 25.49 -16.22 5.58
C LYS A 108 25.94 -15.85 6.99
N PHE A 109 26.60 -16.83 7.62
CA PHE A 109 27.24 -16.77 8.92
C PHE A 109 28.11 -15.53 9.08
#